data_AF-A0A9X3GVI0-F1
#
_entry.id   AF-A0A9X3GVI0-F1
#
_cell.length_a   1.000
_cell.length_b   1.000
_cell.length_c   1.000
_cell.angle_alpha   90.00
_cell.angle_beta   90.00
_cell.angle_gamma   90.00
#
_symmetry.space_group_name_H-M   'P 1'
#
loop_
_entity.id
_entity.type
_entity.pdbx_description
1 polymer ?
#
loop_
_entity_poly.entity_id
_entity_poly.type
_entity_poly.pdbx_seq_one_letter_code
_entity_poly.pdbx_strand_id
1 'polypeptide(L)'
;MSIWDTASAAIDAGFAVPGGILFSGRGINLAEPIVAIREDDVRSTFDGDTPIPIVGFEIAMGLLPRRPIKGDTLREITANALWRVKDVSDRPAVRKWFCVVEAVG
;
A
#
# COMPACT_ATOMS: atom_id res chain seq x y z
N MET A 1 1.86 14.36 22.18
CA MET A 1 2.63 13.92 21.00
C MET A 1 4.07 13.79 21.44
N SER A 2 4.62 12.57 21.42
CA SER A 2 5.97 12.25 21.89
C SER A 2 7.01 12.61 20.83
N ILE A 3 8.25 12.89 21.24
CA ILE A 3 9.39 13.08 20.31
C ILE A 3 9.58 11.86 19.38
N TRP A 4 9.25 10.67 19.88
CA TRP A 4 9.28 9.43 19.11
C TRP A 4 8.22 9.39 18.00
N ASP A 5 7.05 9.99 18.22
CA ASP A 5 5.99 10.08 17.21
C ASP A 5 6.44 10.97 16.05
N THR A 6 7.10 12.09 16.36
CA THR A 6 7.63 13.04 15.37
C THR A 6 8.77 12.44 14.55
N ALA A 7 9.69 11.73 15.19
CA ALA A 7 10.79 11.05 14.51
C ALA A 7 10.29 9.93 13.57
N SER A 8 9.31 9.13 14.03
CA SER A 8 8.69 8.09 13.21
C SER A 8 7.97 8.67 11.99
N ALA A 9 7.23 9.76 12.16
CA ALA A 9 6.52 10.42 11.06
C ALA A 9 7.49 11.01 10.00
N ALA A 10 8.64 11.53 10.44
CA ALA A 10 9.66 12.06 9.53
C ALA A 10 10.33 10.94 8.69
N ILE A 11 10.56 9.78 9.29
CA ILE A 11 11.08 8.60 8.59
C ILE A 11 10.04 8.08 7.60
N ASP A 12 8.78 7.93 8.03
CA ASP A 12 7.67 7.51 7.18
C ASP A 12 7.50 8.42 5.94
N ALA A 13 7.66 9.73 6.11
CA ALA A 13 7.60 10.69 5.01
C ALA A 13 8.71 10.50 3.97
N GLY A 14 9.90 10.02 4.38
CA GLY A 14 11.01 9.74 3.48
C GLY A 14 10.82 8.50 2.60
N PHE A 15 9.97 7.57 3.03
CA PHE A 15 9.63 6.34 2.29
C PHE A 15 8.23 6.37 1.67
N ALA A 16 7.54 7.49 1.78
CA ALA A 16 6.22 7.68 1.20
C ALA A 16 6.29 7.62 -0.34
N VAL A 17 5.31 6.95 -0.93
CA VAL A 17 5.13 6.90 -2.38
C VAL A 17 4.92 8.33 -2.90
N PRO A 18 5.73 8.81 -3.86
CA PRO A 18 5.55 10.13 -4.45
C PRO A 18 4.15 10.30 -5.04
N GLY A 19 3.47 11.39 -4.67
CA GLY A 19 2.10 11.69 -5.11
C GLY A 19 1.01 10.81 -4.48
N GLY A 20 1.37 9.82 -3.65
CA GLY A 20 0.44 8.92 -2.97
C GLY A 20 -0.17 7.83 -3.86
N ILE A 21 -1.16 7.14 -3.29
CA ILE A 21 -1.91 6.07 -3.95
C ILE A 21 -3.42 6.36 -3.97
N LEU A 22 -4.11 5.93 -5.01
CA LEU A 22 -5.57 5.82 -5.04
C LEU A 22 -5.98 4.39 -4.77
N PHE A 23 -6.80 4.20 -3.75
CA PHE A 23 -7.33 2.88 -3.39
C PHE A 23 -8.75 2.70 -3.93
N SER A 24 -9.00 1.58 -4.60
CA SER A 24 -10.30 1.24 -5.17
C SER A 24 -10.59 -0.25 -5.05
N GLY A 25 -11.76 -0.63 -4.57
CA GLY A 25 -12.16 -2.03 -4.44
C GLY A 25 -13.38 -2.19 -3.55
N ARG A 26 -14.27 -3.15 -3.87
CA ARG A 26 -15.55 -3.47 -3.20
C ARG A 26 -15.98 -2.48 -2.10
N GLY A 27 -16.57 -1.34 -2.49
CA GLY A 27 -17.10 -0.32 -1.57
C GLY A 27 -16.12 0.74 -1.09
N ILE A 28 -14.85 0.69 -1.50
CA ILE A 28 -13.88 1.79 -1.39
C ILE A 28 -13.66 2.33 -2.79
N ASN A 29 -13.81 3.64 -2.94
CA ASN A 29 -13.32 4.37 -4.10
C ASN A 29 -12.85 5.73 -3.61
N LEU A 30 -11.55 5.85 -3.32
CA LEU A 30 -11.01 7.12 -2.86
C LEU A 30 -10.98 8.12 -4.01
N ALA A 31 -11.49 9.32 -3.75
CA ALA A 31 -11.44 10.43 -4.70
C ALA A 31 -10.07 11.14 -4.67
N GLU A 32 -9.39 11.11 -3.53
CA GLU A 32 -8.12 11.78 -3.30
C GLU A 32 -7.01 10.77 -2.97
N PRO A 33 -5.76 11.02 -3.42
CA PRO A 33 -4.64 10.16 -3.08
C PRO A 33 -4.35 10.18 -1.59
N ILE A 34 -3.98 9.03 -1.05
CA ILE A 34 -3.54 8.89 0.34
C ILE A 34 -2.05 8.57 0.40
N VAL A 35 -1.44 8.91 1.52
CA VAL A 35 -0.06 8.52 1.81
C VAL A 35 0.00 7.03 2.09
N ALA A 36 0.94 6.36 1.43
CA ALA A 36 1.32 4.98 1.69
C ALA A 36 2.84 4.87 1.57
N ILE A 37 3.42 3.91 2.28
CA ILE A 37 4.84 3.57 2.17
C ILE A 37 4.95 2.31 1.34
N ARG A 38 5.81 2.32 0.34
CA ARG A 38 6.08 1.15 -0.49
C ARG A 38 7.32 0.42 0.03
N GLU A 39 7.19 -0.88 0.19
CA GLU A 39 8.27 -1.79 0.55
C GLU A 39 8.51 -2.72 -0.64
N ASP A 40 9.63 -2.51 -1.34
CA ASP A 40 10.07 -3.36 -2.44
C ASP A 40 10.74 -4.63 -1.87
N ASP A 41 9.97 -5.51 -1.23
CA ASP A 41 10.43 -6.88 -0.99
C ASP A 41 10.21 -7.65 -2.30
N VAL A 42 11.23 -7.68 -3.15
CA VAL A 42 11.19 -8.26 -4.50
C VAL A 42 11.00 -9.77 -4.40
N ARG A 43 9.77 -10.22 -4.19
CA ARG A 43 9.36 -11.62 -4.31
C ARG A 43 8.53 -11.75 -5.57
N SER A 44 9.16 -12.05 -6.70
CA SER A 44 8.42 -12.33 -7.93
C SER A 44 7.66 -13.65 -7.77
N THR A 45 6.36 -13.65 -8.01
CA THR A 45 5.64 -14.90 -8.32
C THR A 45 5.66 -15.12 -9.82
N PHE A 46 5.70 -16.39 -10.24
CA PHE A 46 5.59 -16.76 -11.64
C PHE A 46 4.10 -16.99 -11.98
N ASP A 47 3.61 -16.32 -13.02
CA ASP A 47 2.39 -16.70 -13.72
C ASP A 47 2.80 -17.21 -15.11
N GLY A 48 2.97 -18.52 -15.23
CA GLY A 48 3.68 -19.12 -16.35
C GLY A 48 5.17 -18.74 -16.36
N ASP A 49 5.65 -18.16 -17.46
CA ASP A 49 7.07 -17.76 -17.67
C ASP A 49 7.37 -16.31 -17.30
N THR A 50 6.37 -15.50 -16.95
CA THR A 50 6.57 -14.07 -16.66
C THR A 50 6.60 -13.84 -15.15
N PRO A 51 7.69 -13.26 -14.60
CA PRO A 51 7.70 -12.83 -13.21
C PRO A 51 6.74 -11.65 -13.03
N ILE A 52 5.74 -11.82 -12.16
CA ILE A 52 4.87 -10.74 -11.72
C ILE A 52 5.50 -10.12 -10.46
N PRO A 53 5.83 -8.81 -10.48
CA PRO A 53 6.32 -8.12 -9.30
C PRO A 53 5.29 -8.18 -8.17
N ILE A 54 5.76 -8.56 -6.98
CA ILE A 54 5.02 -8.39 -5.73
C ILE A 54 5.75 -7.34 -4.90
N VAL A 55 4.97 -6.43 -4.32
CA VAL A 55 5.47 -5.40 -3.42
C VAL A 55 4.55 -5.27 -2.20
N GLY A 56 5.06 -4.69 -1.12
CA GLY A 56 4.29 -4.34 0.07
C GLY A 56 3.90 -2.87 0.08
N PHE A 57 2.70 -2.57 0.58
CA PHE A 57 2.28 -1.22 0.92
C PHE A 57 1.84 -1.13 2.37
N GLU A 58 2.41 -0.20 3.12
CA GLU A 58 1.86 0.19 4.42
C GLU A 58 0.85 1.32 4.25
N ILE A 59 -0.36 1.11 4.78
CA ILE A 59 -1.46 2.07 4.74
C ILE A 59 -1.97 2.28 6.16
N ALA A 60 -2.08 3.53 6.61
CA ALA A 60 -2.61 3.81 7.94
C ALA A 60 -4.09 3.42 8.03
N MET A 61 -4.48 2.78 9.14
CA MET A 61 -5.85 2.26 9.34
C MET A 61 -6.93 3.34 9.33
N GLY A 62 -6.56 4.60 9.59
CA GLY A 62 -7.48 5.74 9.55
C GLY A 62 -7.70 6.34 8.16
N LEU A 63 -6.95 5.90 7.14
CA LEU A 63 -7.03 6.47 5.78
C LEU A 63 -8.02 5.73 4.88
N LEU A 64 -8.49 4.54 5.27
CA LEU A 64 -9.53 3.82 4.54
C LEU A 64 -10.74 3.59 5.44
N PRO A 65 -11.96 3.56 4.87
CA PRO A 65 -13.18 3.34 5.64
C PRO A 65 -13.30 1.89 6.15
N ARG A 66 -12.52 0.96 5.60
CA ARG A 66 -12.43 -0.44 6.04
C ARG A 66 -11.05 -1.00 5.78
N ARG A 67 -10.78 -2.14 6.40
CA ARG A 67 -9.63 -2.99 6.09
C ARG A 67 -9.60 -3.38 4.61
N PRO A 68 -8.46 -3.24 3.91
CA PRO A 68 -8.23 -3.82 2.59
C PRO A 68 -8.52 -5.32 2.55
N ILE A 69 -8.99 -5.80 1.41
CA ILE A 69 -9.25 -7.22 1.18
C ILE A 69 -8.61 -7.68 -0.13
N LYS A 70 -8.38 -8.99 -0.25
CA LYS A 70 -7.88 -9.60 -1.48
C LYS A 70 -8.77 -9.25 -2.67
N GLY A 71 -8.15 -8.81 -3.76
CA GLY A 71 -8.81 -8.37 -4.99
C GLY A 71 -9.12 -6.87 -5.04
N ASP A 72 -8.98 -6.12 -3.93
CA ASP A 72 -8.93 -4.65 -4.01
C ASP A 72 -7.74 -4.21 -4.87
N THR A 73 -7.78 -2.98 -5.36
CA THR A 73 -6.75 -2.41 -6.23
C THR A 73 -6.22 -1.10 -5.66
N LEU A 74 -4.96 -0.82 -5.96
CA LEU A 74 -4.32 0.43 -5.65
C LEU A 74 -3.53 0.93 -6.85
N ARG A 75 -3.61 2.23 -7.12
CA ARG A 75 -2.89 2.89 -8.21
C ARG A 75 -1.92 3.90 -7.65
N GLU A 76 -0.64 3.76 -7.98
CA GLU A 76 0.35 4.81 -7.70
C GLU A 76 0.11 6.00 -8.63
N ILE A 77 0.04 7.21 -8.07
CA ILE A 77 -0.26 8.41 -8.87
C ILE A 77 0.88 8.74 -9.83
N THR A 78 2.11 8.83 -9.33
CA THR A 78 3.25 9.28 -10.15
C THR A 78 3.77 8.19 -11.08
N ALA A 79 3.89 6.95 -10.59
CA ALA A 79 4.36 5.83 -11.41
C ALA A 79 3.28 5.30 -12.37
N ASN A 80 2.02 5.68 -12.16
CA ASN A 80 0.86 5.16 -12.89
C ASN A 80 0.77 3.61 -12.86
N ALA A 81 1.35 2.98 -11.84
CA ALA A 81 1.36 1.53 -11.68
C ALA A 81 0.04 1.09 -11.02
N LEU A 82 -0.59 0.06 -11.59
CA LEU A 82 -1.79 -0.55 -11.01
C LEU A 82 -1.42 -1.86 -10.33
N TRP A 83 -1.91 -2.02 -9.12
CA TRP A 83 -1.61 -3.17 -8.28
C TRP A 83 -2.90 -3.78 -7.74
N ARG A 84 -2.90 -5.09 -7.52
CA ARG A 84 -4.00 -5.84 -6.92
C ARG A 84 -3.57 -6.45 -5.60
N VAL A 85 -4.39 -6.25 -4.57
CA VAL A 85 -4.17 -6.80 -3.24
C VAL A 85 -4.29 -8.31 -3.27
N LYS A 86 -3.23 -8.99 -2.80
CA LYS A 86 -3.16 -10.45 -2.68
C LYS A 86 -3.36 -10.93 -1.26
N ASP A 87 -2.74 -10.23 -0.33
CA ASP A 87 -2.84 -10.52 1.09
C ASP A 87 -2.74 -9.23 1.90
N VAL A 88 -3.26 -9.27 3.12
CA VAL A 88 -3.29 -8.11 4.03
C VAL A 88 -2.99 -8.61 5.43
N SER A 89 -1.98 -8.01 6.07
CA SER A 89 -1.62 -8.25 7.47
C SER A 89 -1.92 -7.02 8.32
N ASP A 90 -2.37 -7.23 9.55
CA ASP A 90 -2.66 -6.14 10.50
C ASP A 90 -1.41 -5.85 11.34
N ARG A 91 -0.98 -4.59 11.38
CA ARG A 91 0.11 -4.12 12.26
C ARG A 91 -0.46 -3.14 13.29
N PRO A 92 -1.23 -3.61 14.29
CA PRO A 92 -1.96 -2.74 15.22
C PRO A 92 -1.04 -1.88 16.09
N ALA A 93 0.17 -2.34 16.39
CA ALA A 93 1.17 -1.59 17.18
C ALA A 93 1.54 -0.24 16.55
N VAL A 94 1.53 -0.15 15.22
CA VAL A 94 1.78 1.08 14.45
C VAL A 94 0.53 1.60 13.75
N ARG A 95 -0.64 1.01 14.03
CA ARG A 95 -1.94 1.39 13.44
C ARG A 95 -1.93 1.41 11.91
N LYS A 96 -1.23 0.47 11.28
CA LYS A 96 -1.16 0.31 9.81
C LYS A 96 -1.65 -1.07 9.37
N TRP A 97 -2.18 -1.15 8.17
CA TRP A 97 -2.30 -2.40 7.43
C TRP A 97 -1.10 -2.54 6.50
N PHE A 98 -0.60 -3.77 6.35
CA PHE A 98 0.41 -4.12 5.37
C PHE A 98 -0.23 -4.92 4.26
N CYS A 99 -0.32 -4.35 3.07
CA CYS A 99 -0.94 -4.97 1.90
C CYS A 99 0.15 -5.52 0.98
N VAL A 100 0.15 -6.83 0.77
CA VAL A 100 0.96 -7.47 -0.25
C VAL A 100 0.17 -7.42 -1.56
N VAL A 101 0.77 -6.84 -2.60
CA VAL A 101 0.09 -6.62 -3.88
C VAL A 101 0.91 -7.12 -5.05
N GLU A 102 0.21 -7.51 -6.13
CA GLU A 102 0.82 -7.92 -7.39
C GLU A 102 0.53 -6.91 -8.50
N ALA A 103 1.44 -6.78 -9.47
CA ALA A 103 1.22 -5.91 -10.61
C ALA A 103 0.02 -6.40 -11.45
N VAL A 104 -0.81 -5.45 -11.90
CA VAL A 104 -1.86 -5.71 -12.90
C VAL A 104 -1.34 -5.21 -14.24
N GLY A 105 -1.12 -6.15 -15.17
CA GLY A 105 -0.70 -5.86 -16.54
C GLY A 105 -1.74 -5.11 -17.36
#